data_AF-A0A812RMB6-F1
#
_entry.id   AF-A0A812RMB6-F1
#
_cell.length_a   1.000
_cell.length_b   1.000
_cell.length_c   1.000
_cell.angle_alpha   90.00
_cell.angle_beta   90.00
_cell.angle_gamma   90.00
#
_symmetry.space_group_name_H-M   'P 1'
#
loop_
_entity.id
_entity.type
_entity.pdbx_description
1 polymer ?
#
loop_
_entity_poly.entity_id
_entity_poly.type
_entity_poly.pdbx_seq_one_letter_code
_entity_poly.pdbx_strand_id
1 'polypeptide(L)'
;MDDYRGRPIGAILEDPDEPGVSPPRPSVFSVHSAGSNALDAAVPGDAGPLSDPLDALDVDLVDIASSAGELSEASRDVSTLRDQRRDGMVAIMTNMRATRPEIIRAVPARHALWICGQAFRAKLDHACHLHKYSRATRHIDEFWSHSWHWKPWMKSTTALFVSNGFAAAVLGLFGAVLAAVLLQRQVLPVDHRGWQRWFAGSHWTVLFGTLTYYLALIFWPSQRRVFLDIICIDQEKPSARGEALLSIGAILKSSSRMLILWDRTWMARLWCVFELAGWLHSRKQGTDAKRNVGARPVLLGPLLVTSNLSLVVILLGAELISTYGPSLRGLAAYLIPLSVVLPLFLILSHVGRAFCRSIDDLQQALATFSTGQTKCGCCDAGHLDANGEPMACDREILLRCIELWYGDLSSFEVHVKGNVRAALLEQLTSPLFLYWHVVGAASPVMWFFLGNPWWPLLTLTGSTEHVLSILNLLVGGLTMWLAAIPALVLLSLMLAYLLRRQRSYFAFDILCSMMVVLAGGFVALASIAGGFVFQTMGLGALAVNFACNLCVALACGFLFSKSRRCALAI
;
A
#
# COMPACT_ATOMS: atom_id res chain seq x y z
N MET A 1 45.21 16.58 -32.14
CA MET A 1 44.08 16.89 -31.23
C MET A 1 43.07 15.74 -31.36
N ASP A 2 43.42 14.48 -31.10
CA ASP A 2 43.98 13.87 -29.87
C ASP A 2 43.14 14.29 -28.65
N ASP A 3 42.44 13.41 -27.94
CA ASP A 3 42.61 11.97 -27.77
C ASP A 3 41.33 11.41 -27.13
N TYR A 4 40.78 10.31 -27.66
CA TYR A 4 39.96 9.30 -26.94
C TYR A 4 39.61 8.17 -27.93
N ARG A 5 40.61 7.36 -28.28
CA ARG A 5 40.44 5.98 -28.76
C ARG A 5 40.45 5.07 -27.54
N GLY A 6 39.47 4.21 -27.32
CA GLY A 6 39.44 2.88 -27.93
C GLY A 6 40.17 1.87 -27.05
N ARG A 7 39.43 1.00 -26.35
CA ARG A 7 39.96 -0.24 -25.77
C ARG A 7 38.99 -1.40 -26.00
N PRO A 8 39.52 -2.64 -26.14
CA PRO A 8 38.98 -3.63 -27.06
C PRO A 8 38.24 -4.77 -26.36
N ILE A 9 37.43 -5.45 -27.18
CA ILE A 9 36.74 -6.71 -26.90
C ILE A 9 37.73 -7.86 -27.17
N GLY A 10 37.87 -8.76 -26.19
CA GLY A 10 38.60 -10.02 -26.27
C GLY A 10 38.81 -10.52 -24.84
N ALA A 11 38.75 -11.80 -24.51
CA ALA A 11 38.46 -13.02 -25.26
C ALA A 11 37.99 -14.05 -24.23
N ILE A 12 37.25 -15.04 -24.71
CA ILE A 12 36.75 -16.20 -23.99
C ILE A 12 37.95 -17.06 -23.56
N LEU A 13 38.06 -17.35 -22.27
CA LEU A 13 38.90 -18.41 -21.71
C LEU A 13 38.02 -19.24 -20.79
N GLU A 14 37.85 -20.50 -21.19
CA GLU A 14 37.32 -21.60 -20.41
C GLU A 14 38.25 -21.88 -19.23
N ASP A 15 37.68 -22.21 -18.06
CA ASP A 15 38.32 -23.13 -17.11
C ASP A 15 37.22 -23.98 -16.43
N PRO A 16 37.48 -25.27 -16.16
CA PRO A 16 36.49 -26.27 -15.77
C PRO A 16 36.39 -26.44 -14.24
N ASP A 17 35.53 -27.38 -13.85
CA ASP A 17 35.36 -27.96 -12.51
C ASP A 17 34.43 -27.25 -11.52
N GLU A 18 33.11 -27.46 -11.70
CA GLU A 18 32.17 -27.58 -10.59
C GLU A 18 31.64 -29.02 -10.47
N PRO A 19 31.73 -29.66 -9.28
CA PRO A 19 31.16 -30.98 -9.06
C PRO A 19 29.65 -30.91 -8.89
N GLY A 20 28.96 -31.83 -9.58
CA GLY A 20 27.51 -31.89 -9.66
C GLY A 20 26.79 -32.03 -8.32
N VAL A 21 25.82 -31.15 -8.11
CA VAL A 21 24.76 -31.32 -7.10
C VAL A 21 23.43 -31.37 -7.83
N SER A 22 22.85 -32.57 -7.87
CA SER A 22 21.53 -32.86 -8.44
C SER A 22 20.43 -32.14 -7.65
N PRO A 23 19.42 -31.53 -8.32
CA PRO A 23 18.26 -30.98 -7.63
C PRO A 23 17.30 -32.10 -7.19
N PRO A 24 16.66 -32.01 -6.02
CA PRO A 24 15.65 -32.98 -5.62
C PRO A 24 14.36 -32.80 -6.43
N ARG A 25 13.79 -33.93 -6.87
CA ARG A 25 12.47 -34.01 -7.52
C ARG A 25 11.36 -33.51 -6.58
N PRO A 26 10.34 -32.81 -7.09
CA PRO A 26 9.17 -32.48 -6.28
C PRO A 26 8.30 -33.73 -6.08
N SER A 27 8.05 -34.07 -4.83
CA SER A 27 7.09 -35.09 -4.43
C SER A 27 5.66 -34.64 -4.72
N VAL A 28 4.94 -35.51 -5.42
CA VAL A 28 3.51 -35.45 -5.73
C VAL A 28 2.71 -35.32 -4.43
N PHE A 29 1.94 -34.24 -4.29
CA PHE A 29 0.93 -34.11 -3.23
C PHE A 29 -0.43 -34.56 -3.75
N SER A 30 -0.97 -35.59 -3.10
CA SER A 30 -2.31 -36.14 -3.31
C SER A 30 -3.38 -35.17 -2.82
N VAL A 31 -4.39 -34.95 -3.66
CA VAL A 31 -5.61 -34.21 -3.33
C VAL A 31 -6.53 -35.12 -2.51
N HIS A 32 -6.75 -34.76 -1.24
CA HIS A 32 -7.91 -35.23 -0.50
C HIS A 32 -8.91 -34.08 -0.32
N SER A 33 -10.14 -34.38 -0.71
CA SER A 33 -11.34 -33.56 -0.61
C SER A 33 -11.94 -33.55 0.80
N ALA A 34 -12.68 -32.47 1.07
CA ALA A 34 -13.82 -32.31 1.98
C ALA A 34 -13.58 -31.54 3.29
N GLY A 35 -14.52 -30.62 3.58
CA GLY A 35 -14.80 -30.13 4.93
C GLY A 35 -14.86 -28.62 5.07
N SER A 36 -15.96 -28.01 4.63
CA SER A 36 -16.35 -26.64 5.00
C SER A 36 -16.53 -26.51 6.52
N ASN A 37 -15.78 -25.62 7.18
CA ASN A 37 -16.17 -25.00 8.45
C ASN A 37 -15.42 -23.67 8.68
N ALA A 38 -16.13 -22.77 9.35
CA ALA A 38 -15.83 -21.41 9.80
C ALA A 38 -14.36 -20.91 9.73
N LEU A 39 -14.21 -19.74 9.09
CA LEU A 39 -13.07 -18.83 9.21
C LEU A 39 -12.98 -18.28 10.65
N ASP A 40 -12.49 -19.11 11.58
CA ASP A 40 -11.70 -18.61 12.69
C ASP A 40 -10.25 -18.48 12.21
N ALA A 41 -9.68 -17.32 12.47
CA ALA A 41 -8.34 -16.96 12.09
C ALA A 41 -7.33 -17.84 12.85
N ALA A 42 -6.93 -18.95 12.24
CA ALA A 42 -5.64 -19.55 12.51
C ALA A 42 -4.58 -18.50 12.20
N VAL A 43 -3.99 -17.94 13.25
CA VAL A 43 -2.76 -17.15 13.20
C VAL A 43 -1.73 -18.03 12.49
N PRO A 44 -1.18 -17.64 11.32
CA PRO A 44 -0.10 -18.40 10.73
C PRO A 44 1.11 -18.28 11.68
N GLY A 45 1.75 -19.43 11.93
CA GLY A 45 2.72 -19.65 12.99
C GLY A 45 3.73 -18.55 13.24
N ASP A 46 4.06 -18.39 14.51
CA ASP A 46 5.06 -17.47 15.05
C ASP A 46 6.29 -17.43 14.15
N ALA A 47 6.53 -16.25 13.56
CA ALA A 47 7.91 -15.85 13.34
C ALA A 47 8.57 -15.90 14.72
N GLY A 48 9.56 -16.79 14.90
CA GLY A 48 10.22 -16.98 16.19
C GLY A 48 10.66 -15.66 16.81
N PRO A 49 10.76 -15.60 18.16
CA PRO A 49 11.11 -14.38 18.86
C PRO A 49 12.35 -13.75 18.23
N LEU A 50 12.26 -12.47 17.84
CA LEU A 50 13.44 -11.70 17.46
C LEU A 50 14.41 -11.77 18.63
N SER A 51 15.65 -12.22 18.38
CA SER A 51 16.76 -12.04 19.31
C SER A 51 16.95 -10.54 19.55
N ASP A 52 16.94 -10.15 20.83
CA ASP A 52 16.79 -8.75 21.20
C ASP A 52 18.14 -8.01 21.02
N PRO A 53 18.19 -6.84 20.36
CA PRO A 53 19.47 -6.26 19.90
C PRO A 53 20.32 -5.63 21.00
N LEU A 54 19.78 -5.48 22.21
CA LEU A 54 20.47 -4.85 23.33
C LEU A 54 21.50 -5.76 24.01
N ASP A 55 21.34 -7.08 23.89
CA ASP A 55 22.25 -8.07 24.48
C ASP A 55 23.65 -8.05 23.83
N ALA A 56 23.73 -7.55 22.60
CA ALA A 56 24.98 -7.32 21.90
C ALA A 56 25.94 -6.37 22.60
N LEU A 57 25.39 -5.42 23.36
CA LEU A 57 26.17 -4.45 24.13
C LEU A 57 26.57 -5.03 25.50
N ASP A 58 26.05 -6.20 25.90
CA ASP A 58 26.31 -6.83 27.21
C ASP A 58 27.59 -7.68 27.25
N VAL A 59 28.07 -8.14 26.10
CA VAL A 59 29.12 -9.16 26.00
C VAL A 59 30.50 -8.70 26.52
N ASP A 60 30.79 -7.39 26.57
CA ASP A 60 32.14 -6.91 26.96
C ASP A 60 32.37 -6.76 28.49
N LEU A 61 31.38 -6.98 29.36
CA LEU A 61 31.49 -6.68 30.81
C LEU A 61 31.18 -7.83 31.77
N VAL A 62 30.54 -8.91 31.30
CA VAL A 62 30.18 -10.06 32.15
C VAL A 62 31.40 -10.88 32.60
N ASP A 63 32.51 -10.83 31.85
CA ASP A 63 33.75 -11.54 32.21
C ASP A 63 34.45 -11.00 33.48
N ILE A 64 34.04 -9.84 34.02
CA ILE A 64 34.62 -9.27 35.25
C ILE A 64 33.86 -9.75 36.51
N ALA A 65 32.60 -10.18 36.39
CA ALA A 65 31.75 -10.48 37.54
C ALA A 65 31.83 -11.94 38.04
N SER A 66 32.47 -12.84 37.30
CA SER A 66 32.45 -14.29 37.58
C SER A 66 33.42 -14.75 38.70
N SER A 67 34.17 -13.84 39.35
CA SER A 67 35.23 -14.22 40.31
C SER A 67 35.05 -13.77 41.77
N ALA A 68 33.89 -13.26 42.21
CA ALA A 68 33.73 -12.69 43.56
C ALA A 68 32.66 -13.40 44.40
N GLY A 69 33.11 -14.16 45.41
CA GLY A 69 32.27 -14.78 46.43
C GLY A 69 31.93 -13.83 47.58
N GLU A 70 31.13 -12.79 47.35
CA GLU A 70 30.45 -11.98 48.37
C GLU A 70 29.07 -11.53 47.86
N LEU A 71 28.05 -12.38 48.07
CA LEU A 71 26.77 -12.36 47.34
C LEU A 71 25.78 -11.21 47.68
N SER A 72 26.02 -10.41 48.72
CA SER A 72 25.09 -9.33 49.11
C SER A 72 25.51 -7.93 48.66
N GLU A 73 26.81 -7.64 48.59
CA GLU A 73 27.30 -6.34 48.10
C GLU A 73 27.35 -6.33 46.57
N ALA A 74 27.78 -7.43 45.95
CA ALA A 74 27.79 -7.60 44.50
C ALA A 74 26.39 -7.42 43.86
N SER A 75 25.32 -7.86 44.53
CA SER A 75 23.94 -7.71 44.02
C SER A 75 23.49 -6.24 43.94
N ARG A 76 23.87 -5.41 44.91
CA ARG A 76 23.56 -3.97 44.89
C ARG A 76 24.35 -3.21 43.82
N ASP A 77 25.59 -3.61 43.59
CA ASP A 77 26.42 -3.00 42.55
C ASP A 77 25.89 -3.33 41.14
N VAL A 78 25.43 -4.57 40.90
CA VAL A 78 24.87 -4.98 39.61
C VAL A 78 23.58 -4.22 39.27
N SER A 79 22.67 -4.01 40.23
CA SER A 79 21.46 -3.22 39.98
C SER A 79 21.78 -1.77 39.63
N THR A 80 22.75 -1.18 40.34
CA THR A 80 23.17 0.21 40.14
C THR A 80 23.80 0.41 38.76
N LEU A 81 24.63 -0.54 38.30
CA LEU A 81 25.21 -0.52 36.96
C LEU A 81 24.15 -0.66 35.86
N ARG A 82 23.13 -1.51 36.06
CA ARG A 82 22.01 -1.65 35.11
C ARG A 82 21.21 -0.36 34.99
N ASP A 83 20.91 0.30 36.10
CA ASP A 83 20.22 1.59 36.12
C ASP A 83 21.03 2.68 35.40
N GLN A 84 22.34 2.79 35.67
CA GLN A 84 23.22 3.74 34.99
C GLN A 84 23.27 3.51 33.47
N ARG A 85 23.31 2.26 33.03
CA ARG A 85 23.29 1.92 31.60
C ARG A 85 21.97 2.28 30.95
N ARG A 86 20.85 1.96 31.61
CA ARG A 86 19.50 2.32 31.15
C ARG A 86 19.40 3.84 30.98
N ASP A 87 19.86 4.60 31.95
CA ASP A 87 19.86 6.07 31.91
C ASP A 87 20.75 6.61 30.79
N GLY A 88 21.90 5.98 30.54
CA GLY A 88 22.77 6.30 29.40
C GLY A 88 22.06 6.08 28.05
N MET A 89 21.36 4.96 27.89
CA MET A 89 20.59 4.68 26.67
C MET A 89 19.45 5.67 26.46
N VAL A 90 18.70 5.95 27.53
CA VAL A 90 17.63 6.96 27.53
C VAL A 90 18.20 8.33 27.14
N ALA A 91 19.35 8.73 27.69
CA ALA A 91 20.01 9.99 27.35
C ALA A 91 20.40 10.06 25.87
N ILE A 92 20.91 8.99 25.28
CA ILE A 92 21.27 8.95 23.84
C ILE A 92 20.02 9.07 22.97
N MET A 93 19.01 8.24 23.23
CA MET A 93 17.78 8.17 22.44
C MET A 93 16.99 9.48 22.51
N THR A 94 16.86 10.08 23.70
CA THR A 94 16.11 11.33 23.91
C THR A 94 16.76 12.52 23.23
N ASN A 95 18.09 12.57 23.17
CA ASN A 95 18.82 13.59 22.45
C ASN A 95 18.69 13.51 20.92
N MET A 96 18.13 12.40 20.40
CA MET A 96 17.97 12.14 18.96
C MET A 96 19.27 12.38 18.17
N ARG A 97 20.40 11.96 18.76
CA ARG A 97 21.73 12.02 18.13
C ARG A 97 22.12 10.63 17.67
N ALA A 98 22.68 10.56 16.47
CA ALA A 98 23.23 9.31 15.98
C ALA A 98 24.52 9.01 16.76
N THR A 99 24.73 7.74 17.11
CA THR A 99 26.00 7.28 17.70
C THR A 99 27.17 7.57 16.78
N ARG A 100 26.94 7.44 15.46
CA ARG A 100 27.84 7.87 14.39
C ARG A 100 27.04 8.26 13.14
N PRO A 101 27.50 9.20 12.31
CA PRO A 101 26.73 9.67 11.16
C PRO A 101 26.44 8.57 10.11
N GLU A 102 27.28 7.54 10.01
CA GLU A 102 27.13 6.43 9.07
C GLU A 102 25.97 5.48 9.40
N ILE A 103 25.47 5.52 10.64
CA ILE A 103 24.34 4.69 11.11
C ILE A 103 23.01 5.16 10.50
N ILE A 104 22.93 6.43 10.09
CA ILE A 104 21.76 6.97 9.39
C ILE A 104 21.84 6.48 7.96
N ARG A 105 21.07 5.43 7.67
CA ARG A 105 21.07 4.77 6.36
C ARG A 105 19.69 4.86 5.74
N ALA A 106 19.65 4.89 4.41
CA ALA A 106 18.41 4.76 3.66
C ALA A 106 18.63 3.88 2.45
N VAL A 107 17.54 3.35 1.92
CA VAL A 107 17.51 2.56 0.71
C VAL A 107 16.58 3.21 -0.31
N PRO A 108 16.90 3.21 -1.62
CA PRO A 108 15.92 3.60 -2.63
C PRO A 108 14.67 2.70 -2.56
N ALA A 109 13.47 3.29 -2.60
CA ALA A 109 12.20 2.58 -2.46
C ALA A 109 12.06 1.38 -3.41
N ARG A 110 12.64 1.45 -4.63
CA ARG A 110 12.68 0.32 -5.57
C ARG A 110 13.28 -0.96 -4.98
N HIS A 111 14.30 -0.86 -4.12
CA HIS A 111 14.93 -2.05 -3.52
C HIS A 111 14.11 -2.56 -2.33
N ALA A 112 13.48 -1.66 -1.56
CA ALA A 112 12.54 -2.04 -0.51
C ALA A 112 11.31 -2.79 -1.06
N LEU A 113 10.89 -2.43 -2.27
CA LEU A 113 9.74 -3.02 -2.97
C LEU A 113 10.12 -4.12 -3.97
N TRP A 114 11.41 -4.43 -4.11
CA TRP A 114 11.90 -5.42 -5.08
C TRP A 114 11.32 -6.81 -4.79
N ILE A 115 11.13 -7.60 -5.86
CA ILE A 115 10.51 -8.94 -5.82
C ILE A 115 9.22 -8.90 -4.97
N CYS A 116 8.30 -8.00 -5.35
CA CYS A 116 7.01 -7.80 -4.66
C CYS A 116 7.13 -7.54 -3.15
N GLY A 117 8.08 -6.68 -2.77
CA GLY A 117 8.39 -6.35 -1.38
C GLY A 117 8.93 -7.56 -0.62
N GLN A 118 9.98 -8.19 -1.15
CA GLN A 118 10.71 -9.28 -0.48
C GLN A 118 11.16 -8.87 0.92
N ALA A 119 11.51 -7.59 1.14
CA ALA A 119 11.89 -7.09 2.45
C ALA A 119 10.79 -7.29 3.51
N PHE A 120 9.51 -7.09 3.17
CA PHE A 120 8.41 -7.35 4.09
C PHE A 120 8.19 -8.85 4.37
N ARG A 121 8.75 -9.73 3.54
CA ARG A 121 8.62 -11.20 3.61
C ARG A 121 9.90 -11.88 4.10
N ALA A 122 11.00 -11.15 4.23
CA ALA A 122 12.30 -11.72 4.51
C ALA A 122 12.32 -12.29 5.93
N LYS A 123 12.85 -13.49 6.06
CA LYS A 123 13.29 -14.02 7.35
C LYS A 123 14.61 -13.34 7.73
N LEU A 124 14.95 -13.37 9.01
CA LEU A 124 16.15 -12.74 9.55
C LEU A 124 17.43 -13.20 8.80
N ASP A 125 17.54 -14.49 8.50
CA ASP A 125 18.67 -15.07 7.76
C ASP A 125 18.88 -14.46 6.37
N HIS A 126 17.80 -13.97 5.74
CA HIS A 126 17.89 -13.33 4.42
C HIS A 126 18.09 -11.81 4.53
N ALA A 127 17.83 -11.23 5.70
CA ALA A 127 17.91 -9.80 5.93
C ALA A 127 19.36 -9.28 5.91
N CYS A 128 20.35 -10.10 6.29
CA CYS A 128 21.78 -9.74 6.23
C CYS A 128 22.19 -9.30 4.81
N HIS A 129 21.72 -10.00 3.78
CA HIS A 129 22.00 -9.67 2.39
C HIS A 129 21.28 -8.43 1.89
N LEU A 130 20.21 -7.99 2.57
CA LEU A 130 19.49 -6.77 2.20
C LEU A 130 20.24 -5.51 2.64
N HIS A 131 21.05 -5.59 3.71
CA HIS A 131 21.75 -4.43 4.26
C HIS A 131 22.67 -3.74 3.24
N LYS A 132 23.28 -4.50 2.32
CA LYS A 132 24.15 -4.00 1.25
C LYS A 132 23.46 -3.01 0.29
N TYR A 133 22.13 -3.00 0.23
CA TYR A 133 21.38 -2.06 -0.61
C TYR A 133 21.13 -0.71 0.06
N SER A 134 21.26 -0.64 1.39
CA SER A 134 21.20 0.62 2.12
C SER A 134 22.51 1.41 1.96
N ARG A 135 22.43 2.73 2.05
CA ARG A 135 23.61 3.63 2.02
C ARG A 135 23.50 4.65 3.14
N ALA A 136 24.64 4.98 3.76
CA ALA A 136 24.72 6.09 4.70
C ALA A 136 24.24 7.39 4.03
N THR A 137 23.43 8.17 4.73
CA THR A 137 22.82 9.41 4.23
C THR A 137 22.60 10.37 5.39
N ARG A 138 22.61 11.67 5.10
CA ARG A 138 22.21 12.70 6.08
C ARG A 138 20.71 12.99 6.07
N HIS A 139 20.02 12.52 5.02
CA HIS A 139 18.62 12.83 4.74
C HIS A 139 17.87 11.60 4.28
N ILE A 140 16.70 11.38 4.87
CA ILE A 140 15.78 10.30 4.53
C ILE A 140 14.48 10.97 4.05
N ASP A 141 14.01 10.61 2.86
CA ASP A 141 12.84 11.25 2.28
C ASP A 141 11.56 10.77 2.98
N GLU A 142 11.52 9.50 3.40
CA GLU A 142 10.36 8.90 4.08
C GLU A 142 10.77 7.76 5.04
N PHE A 143 10.24 7.77 6.26
CA PHE A 143 10.38 6.67 7.23
C PHE A 143 9.18 5.73 7.14
N TRP A 144 9.40 4.44 6.91
CA TRP A 144 8.31 3.45 6.79
C TRP A 144 8.09 2.71 8.11
N SER A 145 7.12 3.17 8.90
CA SER A 145 6.69 2.49 10.11
C SER A 145 5.62 1.45 9.80
N HIS A 146 5.76 0.25 10.35
CA HIS A 146 4.84 -0.85 10.12
C HIS A 146 4.91 -1.89 11.26
N SER A 147 3.88 -2.72 11.39
CA SER A 147 3.96 -3.92 12.23
C SER A 147 4.61 -5.05 11.45
N TRP A 148 5.12 -6.10 12.10
CA TRP A 148 5.56 -7.32 11.42
C TRP A 148 4.49 -8.44 11.40
N HIS A 149 3.45 -8.36 12.23
CA HIS A 149 2.47 -9.46 12.39
C HIS A 149 1.46 -9.60 11.24
N TRP A 150 1.14 -8.51 10.55
CA TRP A 150 0.16 -8.58 9.46
C TRP A 150 0.75 -9.11 8.14
N LYS A 151 -0.13 -9.65 7.27
CA LYS A 151 0.20 -10.26 5.98
C LYS A 151 1.16 -9.36 5.16
N PRO A 152 2.41 -9.80 4.90
CA PRO A 152 3.41 -9.01 4.19
C PRO A 152 2.97 -8.47 2.84
N TRP A 153 2.30 -9.30 2.03
CA TRP A 153 1.90 -8.92 0.68
C TRP A 153 0.94 -7.72 0.64
N MET A 154 0.13 -7.52 1.68
CA MET A 154 -0.79 -6.37 1.79
C MET A 154 -0.02 -5.07 2.03
N LYS A 155 1.05 -5.13 2.84
CA LYS A 155 1.98 -4.01 3.07
C LYS A 155 2.74 -3.69 1.78
N SER A 156 3.32 -4.70 1.15
CA SER A 156 4.05 -4.57 -0.11
C SER A 156 3.18 -3.96 -1.22
N THR A 157 1.97 -4.46 -1.41
CA THR A 157 1.04 -3.95 -2.45
C THR A 157 0.60 -2.51 -2.15
N THR A 158 0.33 -2.17 -0.90
CA THR A 158 0.00 -0.79 -0.50
C THR A 158 1.18 0.15 -0.73
N ALA A 159 2.39 -0.25 -0.33
CA ALA A 159 3.60 0.55 -0.52
C ALA A 159 3.98 0.69 -2.01
N LEU A 160 3.81 -0.36 -2.83
CA LEU A 160 3.94 -0.31 -4.29
C LEU A 160 2.97 0.71 -4.90
N PHE A 161 1.70 0.64 -4.53
CA PHE A 161 0.71 1.57 -5.08
C PHE A 161 1.00 3.02 -4.68
N VAL A 162 1.32 3.26 -3.40
CA VAL A 162 1.64 4.61 -2.90
C VAL A 162 2.90 5.19 -3.56
N SER A 163 3.88 4.35 -3.85
CA SER A 163 5.16 4.80 -4.44
C SER A 163 5.10 4.93 -5.96
N ASN A 164 4.43 3.99 -6.64
CA ASN A 164 4.55 3.80 -8.08
C ASN A 164 3.22 4.01 -8.83
N GLY A 165 2.07 4.07 -8.15
CA GLY A 165 0.74 4.06 -8.77
C GLY A 165 0.49 5.20 -9.76
N PHE A 166 0.98 6.41 -9.48
CA PHE A 166 0.86 7.54 -10.41
C PHE A 166 1.67 7.30 -11.70
N ALA A 167 2.94 6.89 -11.57
CA ALA A 167 3.77 6.56 -12.73
C ALA A 167 3.18 5.40 -13.53
N ALA A 168 2.60 4.40 -12.85
CA ALA A 168 1.91 3.29 -13.49
C ALA A 168 0.71 3.74 -14.32
N ALA A 169 -0.15 4.63 -13.79
CA ALA A 169 -1.28 5.17 -14.54
C ALA A 169 -0.84 5.95 -15.79
N VAL A 170 0.22 6.76 -15.67
CA VAL A 170 0.78 7.54 -16.79
C VAL A 170 1.39 6.63 -17.87
N LEU A 171 2.23 5.66 -17.48
CA LEU A 171 2.82 4.70 -18.43
C LEU A 171 1.78 3.76 -19.04
N GLY A 172 0.76 3.39 -18.28
CA GLY A 172 -0.42 2.69 -18.79
C GLY A 172 -1.13 3.47 -19.90
N LEU A 173 -1.32 4.77 -19.70
CA LEU A 173 -1.88 5.64 -20.73
C LEU A 173 -0.99 5.71 -21.98
N PHE A 174 0.33 5.81 -21.83
CA PHE A 174 1.27 5.75 -22.97
C PHE A 174 1.19 4.42 -23.73
N GLY A 175 1.09 3.29 -23.01
CA GLY A 175 0.91 1.97 -23.63
C GLY A 175 -0.39 1.88 -24.43
N ALA A 176 -1.49 2.40 -23.88
CA ALA A 176 -2.77 2.46 -24.58
C ALA A 176 -2.73 3.35 -25.83
N VAL A 177 -2.08 4.52 -25.75
CA VAL A 177 -1.88 5.42 -26.90
C VAL A 177 -1.01 4.75 -27.98
N LEU A 178 0.05 4.04 -27.59
CA LEU A 178 0.88 3.30 -28.54
C LEU A 178 0.07 2.24 -29.28
N ALA A 179 -0.76 1.45 -28.58
CA ALA A 179 -1.65 0.49 -29.21
C ALA A 179 -2.66 1.17 -30.16
N ALA A 180 -3.23 2.32 -29.78
CA ALA A 180 -4.12 3.08 -30.66
C ALA A 180 -3.41 3.52 -31.96
N VAL A 181 -2.15 3.97 -31.86
CA VAL A 181 -1.33 4.32 -33.03
C VAL A 181 -1.04 3.08 -33.89
N LEU A 182 -0.71 1.93 -33.29
CA LEU A 182 -0.45 0.69 -34.02
C LEU A 182 -1.70 0.16 -34.73
N LEU A 183 -2.88 0.30 -34.11
CA LEU A 183 -4.17 0.03 -34.76
C LEU A 183 -4.38 0.97 -35.94
N GLN A 184 -4.07 2.25 -35.79
CA GLN A 184 -4.17 3.22 -36.88
C GLN A 184 -3.27 2.89 -38.07
N ARG A 185 -2.07 2.39 -37.78
CA ARG A 185 -1.13 1.94 -38.80
C ARG A 185 -1.44 0.55 -39.36
N GLN A 186 -2.55 -0.08 -38.94
CA GLN A 186 -2.95 -1.43 -39.33
C GLN A 186 -1.86 -2.49 -39.02
N VAL A 187 -1.02 -2.21 -38.03
CA VAL A 187 -0.01 -3.16 -37.53
C VAL A 187 -0.68 -4.17 -36.59
N LEU A 188 -1.60 -3.69 -35.76
CA LEU A 188 -2.47 -4.55 -34.95
C LEU A 188 -3.75 -4.86 -35.72
N PRO A 189 -4.24 -6.11 -35.68
CA PRO A 189 -5.44 -6.50 -36.39
C PRO A 189 -6.67 -5.82 -35.77
N VAL A 190 -7.52 -5.27 -36.64
CA VAL A 190 -8.86 -4.79 -36.28
C VAL A 190 -9.87 -5.74 -36.89
N ASP A 191 -10.70 -6.37 -36.06
CA ASP A 191 -11.82 -7.14 -36.58
C ASP A 191 -12.93 -6.18 -37.02
N HIS A 192 -13.11 -6.07 -38.34
CA HIS A 192 -14.16 -5.23 -38.93
C HIS A 192 -15.51 -5.96 -39.08
N ARG A 193 -15.63 -7.22 -38.64
CA ARG A 193 -16.86 -8.00 -38.84
C ARG A 193 -17.98 -7.54 -37.90
N GLY A 194 -19.15 -7.24 -38.48
CA GLY A 194 -20.41 -7.06 -37.75
C GLY A 194 -20.89 -5.62 -37.52
N TRP A 195 -22.04 -5.49 -36.84
CA TRP A 195 -22.77 -4.25 -36.57
C TRP A 195 -22.07 -3.30 -35.56
N GLN A 196 -20.90 -3.65 -35.04
CA GLN A 196 -20.30 -2.97 -33.87
C GLN A 196 -18.92 -2.38 -34.12
N ARG A 197 -18.88 -1.38 -35.00
CA ARG A 197 -17.72 -0.54 -35.28
C ARG A 197 -17.29 0.36 -34.12
N TRP A 198 -18.08 0.50 -33.05
CA TRP A 198 -17.83 1.51 -32.01
C TRP A 198 -16.69 1.16 -31.05
N PHE A 199 -16.35 -0.12 -30.89
CA PHE A 199 -15.33 -0.55 -29.93
C PHE A 199 -14.31 -1.53 -30.50
N ALA A 200 -14.33 -1.81 -31.81
CA ALA A 200 -13.42 -2.79 -32.39
C ALA A 200 -11.95 -2.34 -32.20
N GLY A 201 -11.19 -3.11 -31.42
CA GLY A 201 -9.78 -2.82 -31.13
C GLY A 201 -9.50 -2.25 -29.74
N SER A 202 -10.53 -1.99 -28.91
CA SER A 202 -10.32 -1.50 -27.54
C SER A 202 -9.60 -2.51 -26.64
N HIS A 203 -9.67 -3.81 -26.93
CA HIS A 203 -8.89 -4.83 -26.22
C HIS A 203 -7.40 -4.57 -26.35
N TRP A 204 -6.91 -4.13 -27.50
CA TRP A 204 -5.48 -3.87 -27.67
C TRP A 204 -5.03 -2.71 -26.79
N THR A 205 -5.78 -1.60 -26.76
CA THR A 205 -5.43 -0.45 -25.93
C THR A 205 -5.56 -0.76 -24.44
N VAL A 206 -6.57 -1.53 -24.04
CA VAL A 206 -6.69 -2.03 -22.65
C VAL A 206 -5.53 -2.96 -22.32
N LEU A 207 -5.21 -3.97 -23.14
CA LEU A 207 -4.14 -4.94 -22.87
C LEU A 207 -2.76 -4.28 -22.80
N PHE A 208 -2.41 -3.42 -23.76
CA PHE A 208 -1.13 -2.70 -23.74
C PHE A 208 -1.06 -1.72 -22.56
N GLY A 209 -2.16 -1.00 -22.28
CA GLY A 209 -2.23 -0.12 -21.12
C GLY A 209 -2.09 -0.88 -19.80
N THR A 210 -2.76 -2.02 -19.65
CA THR A 210 -2.67 -2.89 -18.48
C THR A 210 -1.25 -3.46 -18.31
N LEU A 211 -0.64 -3.96 -19.39
CA LEU A 211 0.71 -4.50 -19.35
C LEU A 211 1.71 -3.45 -18.90
N THR A 212 1.71 -2.28 -19.55
CA THR A 212 2.62 -1.18 -19.21
C THR A 212 2.35 -0.62 -17.81
N TYR A 213 1.09 -0.55 -17.38
CA TYR A 213 0.69 -0.18 -16.02
C TYR A 213 1.31 -1.12 -14.97
N TYR A 214 1.16 -2.44 -15.11
CA TYR A 214 1.68 -3.39 -14.12
C TYR A 214 3.20 -3.51 -14.16
N LEU A 215 3.82 -3.42 -15.34
CA LEU A 215 5.28 -3.34 -15.46
C LEU A 215 5.80 -2.09 -14.73
N ALA A 216 5.17 -0.94 -14.92
CA ALA A 216 5.52 0.28 -14.21
C ALA A 216 5.25 0.14 -12.70
N LEU A 217 4.10 -0.39 -12.29
CA LEU A 217 3.77 -0.56 -10.87
C LEU A 217 4.83 -1.39 -10.13
N ILE A 218 5.32 -2.48 -10.75
CA ILE A 218 6.29 -3.40 -10.16
C ILE A 218 7.73 -2.90 -10.30
N PHE A 219 8.11 -2.39 -11.47
CA PHE A 219 9.50 -2.11 -11.84
C PHE A 219 9.86 -0.62 -11.89
N TRP A 220 8.94 0.29 -11.54
CA TRP A 220 9.24 1.72 -11.53
C TRP A 220 10.41 2.02 -10.59
N PRO A 221 11.47 2.68 -11.08
CA PRO A 221 12.69 2.90 -10.31
C PRO A 221 12.52 4.10 -9.37
N SER A 222 11.63 4.01 -8.38
CA SER A 222 11.45 5.07 -7.38
C SER A 222 12.76 5.33 -6.64
N GLN A 223 13.29 6.56 -6.80
CA GLN A 223 14.54 7.02 -6.18
C GLN A 223 14.34 7.60 -4.77
N ARG A 224 13.10 7.61 -4.25
CA ARG A 224 12.84 8.09 -2.87
C ARG A 224 13.68 7.25 -1.90
N ARG A 225 14.47 7.92 -1.08
CA ARG A 225 15.29 7.30 -0.03
C ARG A 225 14.40 7.03 1.16
N VAL A 226 14.13 5.75 1.40
CA VAL A 226 13.26 5.32 2.48
C VAL A 226 14.07 4.65 3.57
N PHE A 227 13.64 4.82 4.82
CA PHE A 227 14.11 3.99 5.92
C PHE A 227 13.14 2.81 6.10
N LEU A 228 13.68 1.60 6.02
CA LEU A 228 13.00 0.36 6.40
C LEU A 228 13.98 -0.43 7.26
N ASP A 229 13.60 -0.65 8.52
CA ASP A 229 14.39 -1.31 9.58
C ASP A 229 15.16 -2.55 9.11
N ILE A 230 14.48 -3.52 8.48
CA ILE A 230 15.10 -4.78 8.05
C ILE A 230 16.23 -4.61 7.01
N ILE A 231 16.23 -3.49 6.27
CA ILE A 231 17.25 -3.19 5.25
C ILE A 231 18.30 -2.22 5.79
N CYS A 232 17.87 -1.20 6.52
CA CYS A 232 18.73 -0.08 6.90
C CYS A 232 19.55 -0.37 8.16
N ILE A 233 19.11 -1.33 8.99
CA ILE A 233 19.84 -1.80 10.16
C ILE A 233 20.62 -3.07 9.78
N ASP A 234 21.88 -3.17 10.20
CA ASP A 234 22.66 -4.38 10.03
C ASP A 234 22.08 -5.48 10.93
N GLN A 235 21.41 -6.46 10.31
CA GLN A 235 20.77 -7.56 11.04
C GLN A 235 21.75 -8.67 11.40
N GLU A 236 22.99 -8.65 10.89
CA GLU A 236 23.97 -9.71 11.15
C GLU A 236 24.83 -9.38 12.36
N LYS A 237 25.26 -8.12 12.49
CA LYS A 237 26.15 -7.68 13.56
C LYS A 237 25.36 -7.16 14.77
N PRO A 238 25.36 -7.87 15.90
CA PRO A 238 24.55 -7.48 17.06
C PRO A 238 24.88 -6.06 17.54
N SER A 239 26.17 -5.69 17.59
CA SER A 239 26.61 -4.35 18.03
C SER A 239 26.13 -3.23 17.10
N ALA A 240 26.18 -3.44 15.78
CA ALA A 240 25.67 -2.49 14.81
C ALA A 240 24.14 -2.37 14.88
N ARG A 241 23.44 -3.47 15.17
CA ARG A 241 22.00 -3.48 15.41
C ARG A 241 21.65 -2.64 16.64
N GLY A 242 22.34 -2.85 17.76
CA GLY A 242 22.19 -2.08 18.99
C GLY A 242 22.47 -0.58 18.79
N GLU A 243 23.57 -0.22 18.11
CA GLU A 243 23.88 1.17 17.76
C GLU A 243 22.79 1.84 16.92
N ALA A 244 22.21 1.11 15.97
CA ALA A 244 21.14 1.61 15.11
C ALA A 244 19.85 1.83 15.90
N LEU A 245 19.50 0.92 16.83
CA LEU A 245 18.37 1.11 17.74
C LEU A 245 18.56 2.33 18.64
N LEU A 246 19.74 2.51 19.24
CA LEU A 246 20.07 3.69 20.03
C LEU A 246 19.99 4.98 19.19
N SER A 247 20.28 4.89 17.89
CA SER A 247 20.25 6.00 16.94
C SER A 247 18.89 6.22 16.26
N ILE A 248 17.84 5.47 16.60
CA ILE A 248 16.54 5.55 15.90
C ILE A 248 15.92 6.95 16.01
N GLY A 249 16.10 7.65 17.14
CA GLY A 249 15.66 9.03 17.30
C GLY A 249 16.29 9.99 16.27
N ALA A 250 17.57 9.79 15.96
CA ALA A 250 18.27 10.56 14.93
C ALA A 250 17.79 10.22 13.51
N ILE A 251 17.52 8.93 13.26
CA ILE A 251 16.94 8.45 11.99
C ILE A 251 15.56 9.09 11.77
N LEU A 252 14.68 9.08 12.77
CA LEU A 252 13.37 9.74 12.72
C LEU A 252 13.51 11.24 12.46
N LYS A 253 14.40 11.93 13.19
CA LYS A 253 14.70 13.35 13.01
C LYS A 253 15.22 13.68 11.60
N SER A 254 15.99 12.78 11.00
CA SER A 254 16.52 12.91 9.63
C SER A 254 15.49 12.63 8.53
N SER A 255 14.29 12.12 8.89
CA SER A 255 13.25 11.68 7.95
C SER A 255 12.20 12.75 7.67
N SER A 256 12.08 13.24 6.44
CA SER A 256 11.17 14.35 6.09
C SER A 256 9.69 14.00 6.27
N ARG A 257 9.34 12.74 5.99
CA ARG A 257 7.97 12.21 6.02
C ARG A 257 7.93 10.91 6.79
N MET A 258 6.77 10.56 7.32
CA MET A 258 6.52 9.26 7.94
C MET A 258 5.36 8.58 7.23
N LEU A 259 5.60 7.41 6.64
CA LEU A 259 4.56 6.54 6.09
C LEU A 259 4.27 5.44 7.11
N ILE A 260 3.05 5.42 7.62
CA ILE A 260 2.55 4.38 8.52
C ILE A 260 1.73 3.40 7.69
N LEU A 261 2.25 2.19 7.48
CA LEU A 261 1.50 1.08 6.90
C LEU A 261 0.67 0.43 8.00
N TRP A 262 -0.54 0.97 8.18
CA TRP A 262 -1.35 0.68 9.36
C TRP A 262 -2.16 -0.61 9.22
N ASP A 263 -2.14 -1.39 10.29
CA ASP A 263 -3.02 -2.53 10.55
C ASP A 263 -3.40 -2.57 12.04
N ARG A 264 -4.30 -3.47 12.42
CA ARG A 264 -4.83 -3.57 13.79
C ARG A 264 -3.77 -3.76 14.87
N THR A 265 -2.61 -4.33 14.54
CA THR A 265 -1.54 -4.61 15.50
C THR A 265 -0.54 -3.46 15.64
N TRP A 266 -0.57 -2.47 14.74
CA TRP A 266 0.41 -1.38 14.73
C TRP A 266 0.38 -0.54 16.02
N MET A 267 -0.80 -0.09 16.45
CA MET A 267 -0.98 0.68 17.70
C MET A 267 -0.69 -0.15 18.95
N ALA A 268 -0.75 -1.48 18.85
CA ALA A 268 -0.48 -2.37 19.97
C ALA A 268 1.02 -2.57 20.21
N ARG A 269 1.91 -2.13 19.32
CA ARG A 269 3.36 -2.29 19.47
C ARG A 269 4.01 -1.01 19.98
N LEU A 270 4.71 -1.12 21.11
CA LEU A 270 5.35 0.04 21.74
C LEU A 270 6.41 0.68 20.84
N TRP A 271 7.22 -0.10 20.13
CA TRP A 271 8.21 0.42 19.18
C TRP A 271 7.57 1.28 18.07
N CYS A 272 6.46 0.85 17.47
CA CYS A 272 5.76 1.61 16.43
C CYS A 272 5.19 2.94 16.99
N VAL A 273 4.65 2.90 18.21
CA VAL A 273 4.16 4.09 18.92
C VAL A 273 5.30 5.05 19.26
N PHE A 274 6.44 4.51 19.69
CA PHE A 274 7.65 5.25 19.99
C PHE A 274 8.22 5.94 18.73
N GLU A 275 8.23 5.26 17.58
CA GLU A 275 8.62 5.87 16.29
C GLU A 275 7.76 7.08 15.95
N LEU A 276 6.44 6.95 16.12
CA LEU A 276 5.50 8.05 15.92
C LEU A 276 5.77 9.20 16.89
N ALA A 277 5.97 8.91 18.18
CA ALA A 277 6.28 9.89 19.21
C ALA A 277 7.58 10.65 18.89
N GLY A 278 8.65 9.92 18.59
CA GLY A 278 9.95 10.49 18.25
C GLY A 278 9.89 11.34 16.98
N TRP A 279 9.19 10.89 15.94
CA TRP A 279 9.03 11.68 14.73
C TRP A 279 8.27 12.99 15.01
N LEU A 280 7.15 12.94 15.74
CA LEU A 280 6.35 14.11 16.08
C LEU A 280 7.12 15.10 16.96
N HIS A 281 7.84 14.61 17.98
CA HIS A 281 8.68 15.43 18.84
C HIS A 281 9.76 16.15 18.02
N SER A 282 10.43 15.45 17.10
CA SER A 282 11.51 16.02 16.27
C SER A 282 11.06 17.18 15.37
N ARG A 283 9.76 17.26 15.05
CA ARG A 283 9.17 18.26 14.15
C ARG A 283 8.53 19.46 14.85
N LYS A 284 8.75 19.62 16.17
CA LYS A 284 8.32 20.77 17.01
C LYS A 284 6.98 21.40 16.57
N GLN A 285 5.84 20.82 16.92
CA GLN A 285 4.45 21.36 16.81
C GLN A 285 4.08 22.30 15.63
N GLY A 286 4.82 22.30 14.53
CA GLY A 286 4.52 23.11 13.35
C GLY A 286 3.34 22.51 12.59
N THR A 287 2.62 23.36 11.85
CA THR A 287 1.56 22.93 10.92
C THR A 287 2.06 21.89 9.90
N ASP A 288 3.36 21.90 9.60
CA ASP A 288 4.01 20.97 8.69
C ASP A 288 4.07 19.52 9.21
N ALA A 289 4.11 19.31 10.53
CA ALA A 289 4.16 17.96 11.10
C ALA A 289 2.90 17.15 10.72
N LYS A 290 1.72 17.79 10.73
CA LYS A 290 0.44 17.15 10.38
C LYS A 290 0.36 16.71 8.92
N ARG A 291 1.02 17.44 8.01
CA ARG A 291 0.97 17.16 6.55
C ARG A 291 1.92 16.04 6.14
N ASN A 292 2.94 15.76 6.94
CA ASN A 292 4.02 14.85 6.58
C ASN A 292 3.93 13.44 7.21
N VAL A 293 2.97 13.20 8.11
CA VAL A 293 2.63 11.83 8.58
C VAL A 293 1.51 11.27 7.71
N GLY A 294 1.79 10.27 6.89
CA GLY A 294 0.81 9.55 6.08
C GLY A 294 0.45 8.19 6.67
N ALA A 295 -0.77 7.99 7.16
CA ALA A 295 -1.27 6.63 7.45
C ALA A 295 -1.97 6.03 6.23
N ARG A 296 -1.64 4.77 5.93
CA ARG A 296 -2.23 3.99 4.83
C ARG A 296 -2.64 2.61 5.36
N PRO A 297 -3.94 2.29 5.38
CA PRO A 297 -4.39 0.95 5.74
C PRO A 297 -3.81 -0.04 4.74
N VAL A 298 -3.26 -1.14 5.22
CA VAL A 298 -2.66 -2.19 4.39
C VAL A 298 -3.64 -2.84 3.40
N LEU A 299 -4.94 -2.66 3.58
CA LEU A 299 -5.98 -3.11 2.65
C LEU A 299 -6.17 -2.19 1.43
N LEU A 300 -5.61 -0.97 1.45
CA LEU A 300 -5.77 0.00 0.37
C LEU A 300 -5.15 -0.50 -0.95
N GLY A 301 -3.91 -0.99 -0.91
CA GLY A 301 -3.24 -1.53 -2.09
C GLY A 301 -4.01 -2.67 -2.76
N PRO A 302 -4.34 -3.74 -2.02
CA PRO A 302 -5.15 -4.85 -2.53
C PRO A 302 -6.47 -4.39 -3.14
N LEU A 303 -7.20 -3.49 -2.47
CA LEU A 303 -8.45 -2.95 -2.97
C LEU A 303 -8.27 -2.24 -4.33
N LEU A 304 -7.24 -1.42 -4.48
CA LEU A 304 -7.00 -0.67 -5.71
C LEU A 304 -6.51 -1.56 -6.86
N VAL A 305 -5.62 -2.50 -6.58
CA VAL A 305 -5.13 -3.48 -7.58
C VAL A 305 -6.26 -4.37 -8.07
N THR A 306 -7.09 -4.90 -7.16
CA THR A 306 -8.25 -5.73 -7.52
C THR A 306 -9.31 -4.93 -8.25
N SER A 307 -9.52 -3.65 -7.90
CA SER A 307 -10.43 -2.75 -8.61
C SER A 307 -9.98 -2.53 -10.05
N ASN A 308 -8.71 -2.23 -10.26
CA ASN A 308 -8.13 -2.05 -11.59
C ASN A 308 -8.26 -3.33 -12.44
N LEU A 309 -7.86 -4.48 -11.90
CA LEU A 309 -7.96 -5.77 -12.60
C LEU A 309 -9.40 -6.13 -12.94
N SER A 310 -10.34 -5.89 -12.01
CA SER A 310 -11.76 -6.12 -12.24
C SER A 310 -12.29 -5.26 -13.37
N LEU A 311 -11.91 -3.97 -13.43
CA LEU A 311 -12.28 -3.08 -14.53
C LEU A 311 -11.72 -3.56 -15.86
N VAL A 312 -10.47 -4.03 -15.91
CA VAL A 312 -9.88 -4.63 -17.13
C VAL A 312 -10.72 -5.81 -17.59
N VAL A 313 -11.06 -6.75 -16.70
CA VAL A 313 -11.87 -7.94 -17.03
C VAL A 313 -13.26 -7.54 -17.52
N ILE A 314 -13.90 -6.55 -16.86
CA ILE A 314 -15.22 -6.04 -17.27
C ILE A 314 -15.17 -5.43 -18.67
N LEU A 315 -14.16 -4.60 -18.97
CA LEU A 315 -14.03 -3.91 -20.25
C LEU A 315 -13.70 -4.87 -21.40
N LEU A 316 -12.81 -5.84 -21.18
CA LEU A 316 -12.53 -6.90 -22.16
C LEU A 316 -13.75 -7.80 -22.37
N GLY A 317 -14.48 -8.12 -21.30
CA GLY A 317 -15.74 -8.84 -21.37
C GLY A 317 -16.79 -8.08 -22.18
N ALA A 318 -16.95 -6.77 -21.94
CA ALA A 318 -17.87 -5.89 -22.68
C ALA A 318 -17.62 -5.93 -24.19
N GLU A 319 -16.36 -5.95 -24.61
CA GLU A 319 -15.99 -6.07 -26.02
C GLU A 319 -16.25 -7.47 -26.58
N LEU A 320 -15.97 -8.52 -25.81
CA LEU A 320 -16.25 -9.90 -26.23
C LEU A 320 -17.76 -10.10 -26.48
N ILE A 321 -18.59 -9.56 -25.59
CA ILE A 321 -20.05 -9.60 -25.71
C ILE A 321 -20.51 -8.78 -26.90
N SER A 322 -19.91 -7.62 -27.11
CA SER A 322 -20.14 -6.84 -28.32
C SER A 322 -19.90 -7.68 -29.58
N THR A 323 -18.71 -8.27 -29.66
CA THR A 323 -18.23 -8.98 -30.86
C THR A 323 -19.05 -10.25 -31.14
N TYR A 324 -19.34 -11.05 -30.11
CA TYR A 324 -19.95 -12.38 -30.27
C TYR A 324 -21.42 -12.44 -29.84
N GLY A 325 -21.93 -11.43 -29.15
CA GLY A 325 -23.31 -11.37 -28.64
C GLY A 325 -24.40 -11.61 -29.70
N PRO A 326 -24.31 -11.04 -30.92
CA PRO A 326 -25.30 -11.30 -31.97
C PRO A 326 -25.34 -12.77 -32.42
N SER A 327 -24.22 -13.49 -32.30
CA SER A 327 -24.15 -14.94 -32.61
C SER A 327 -24.65 -15.80 -31.44
N LEU A 328 -24.47 -15.33 -30.20
CA LEU A 328 -25.04 -15.91 -29.00
C LEU A 328 -26.53 -15.52 -28.90
N ARG A 329 -27.41 -16.29 -29.55
CA ARG A 329 -28.85 -16.01 -29.50
C ARG A 329 -29.40 -16.14 -28.07
N GLY A 330 -30.21 -15.17 -27.65
CA GLY A 330 -31.05 -15.25 -26.45
C GLY A 330 -30.39 -14.87 -25.13
N LEU A 331 -30.86 -15.48 -24.04
CA LEU A 331 -30.50 -15.14 -22.66
C LEU A 331 -29.00 -15.33 -22.34
N ALA A 332 -28.32 -16.23 -23.06
CA ALA A 332 -26.91 -16.57 -22.85
C ALA A 332 -25.96 -15.39 -23.05
N ALA A 333 -26.23 -14.49 -24.00
CA ALA A 333 -25.41 -13.30 -24.27
C ALA A 333 -25.33 -12.34 -23.06
N TYR A 334 -26.33 -12.38 -22.16
CA TYR A 334 -26.39 -11.53 -20.97
C TYR A 334 -25.99 -12.26 -19.68
N LEU A 335 -26.27 -13.56 -19.58
CA LEU A 335 -25.95 -14.35 -18.39
C LEU A 335 -24.45 -14.60 -18.22
N ILE A 336 -23.74 -14.92 -19.31
CA ILE A 336 -22.29 -15.18 -19.23
C ILE A 336 -21.54 -13.95 -18.67
N PRO A 337 -21.76 -12.74 -19.19
CA PRO A 337 -21.14 -11.53 -18.63
C PRO A 337 -21.51 -11.27 -17.19
N LEU A 338 -22.81 -11.37 -16.88
CA LEU A 338 -23.31 -11.14 -15.54
C LEU A 338 -22.66 -12.11 -14.55
N SER A 339 -22.43 -13.37 -14.96
CA SER A 339 -21.78 -14.39 -14.14
C SER A 339 -20.31 -14.08 -13.82
N VAL A 340 -19.62 -13.28 -14.64
CA VAL A 340 -18.23 -12.86 -14.40
C VAL A 340 -18.18 -11.53 -13.63
N VAL A 341 -19.02 -10.58 -14.03
CA VAL A 341 -19.01 -9.20 -13.52
C VAL A 341 -19.55 -9.13 -12.09
N LEU A 342 -20.64 -9.86 -11.79
CA LEU A 342 -21.27 -9.81 -10.48
C LEU A 342 -20.34 -10.31 -9.35
N PRO A 343 -19.66 -11.46 -9.45
CA PRO A 343 -18.70 -11.90 -8.43
C PRO A 343 -17.56 -10.91 -8.19
N LEU A 344 -17.04 -10.27 -9.25
CA LEU A 344 -15.97 -9.27 -9.11
C LEU A 344 -16.44 -8.07 -8.29
N PHE A 345 -17.60 -7.50 -8.61
CA PHE A 345 -18.16 -6.39 -7.83
C PHE A 345 -18.51 -6.80 -6.39
N LEU A 346 -18.97 -8.03 -6.18
CA LEU A 346 -19.23 -8.55 -4.83
C LEU A 346 -17.94 -8.64 -4.00
N ILE A 347 -16.86 -9.18 -4.59
CA ILE A 347 -15.55 -9.23 -3.93
C ILE A 347 -15.06 -7.81 -3.62
N LEU A 348 -15.12 -6.88 -4.57
CA LEU A 348 -14.71 -5.50 -4.36
C LEU A 348 -15.54 -4.81 -3.27
N SER A 349 -16.85 -5.00 -3.27
CA SER A 349 -17.71 -4.46 -2.21
C SER A 349 -17.38 -5.06 -0.85
N HIS A 350 -17.13 -6.36 -0.78
CA HIS A 350 -16.79 -7.04 0.47
C HIS A 350 -15.44 -6.54 1.02
N VAL A 351 -14.42 -6.45 0.16
CA VAL A 351 -13.10 -5.88 0.50
C VAL A 351 -13.23 -4.40 0.89
N GLY A 352 -14.06 -3.62 0.17
CA GLY A 352 -14.36 -2.23 0.51
C GLY A 352 -14.99 -2.07 1.90
N ARG A 353 -15.93 -2.95 2.27
CA ARG A 353 -16.50 -2.98 3.63
C ARG A 353 -15.45 -3.35 4.68
N ALA A 354 -14.56 -4.31 4.39
CA ALA A 354 -13.45 -4.65 5.27
C ALA A 354 -12.46 -3.48 5.45
N PHE A 355 -12.17 -2.75 4.37
CA PHE A 355 -11.40 -1.52 4.42
C PHE A 355 -12.09 -0.45 5.30
N CYS A 356 -13.39 -0.23 5.15
CA CYS A 356 -14.16 0.69 6.00
C CYS A 356 -14.09 0.30 7.48
N ARG A 357 -14.25 -0.99 7.81
CA ARG A 357 -14.07 -1.49 9.19
C ARG A 357 -12.67 -1.21 9.71
N SER A 358 -11.65 -1.41 8.88
CA SER A 358 -10.27 -1.13 9.28
C SER A 358 -10.08 0.34 9.66
N ILE A 359 -10.77 1.29 9.01
CA ILE A 359 -10.70 2.70 9.42
C ILE A 359 -11.37 2.93 10.78
N ASP A 360 -12.51 2.27 11.06
CA ASP A 360 -13.15 2.34 12.37
C ASP A 360 -12.26 1.76 13.47
N ASP A 361 -11.63 0.61 13.21
CA ASP A 361 -10.69 -0.03 14.13
C ASP A 361 -9.52 0.91 14.45
N LEU A 362 -8.97 1.61 13.44
CA LEU A 362 -7.95 2.63 13.64
C LEU A 362 -8.46 3.79 14.49
N GLN A 363 -9.65 4.30 14.18
CA GLN A 363 -10.26 5.41 14.90
C GLN A 363 -10.46 5.05 16.38
N GLN A 364 -10.96 3.85 16.65
CA GLN A 364 -11.17 3.34 17.99
C GLN A 364 -9.82 3.14 18.70
N ALA A 365 -8.85 2.48 18.07
CA ALA A 365 -7.52 2.26 18.63
C ALA A 365 -6.81 3.56 19.00
N LEU A 366 -6.97 4.63 18.21
CA LEU A 366 -6.45 5.95 18.52
C LEU A 366 -7.24 6.66 19.64
N ALA A 367 -8.56 6.49 19.68
CA ALA A 367 -9.41 7.11 20.70
C ALA A 367 -9.19 6.52 22.09
N THR A 368 -9.02 5.20 22.17
CA THR A 368 -8.79 4.46 23.42
C THR A 368 -7.31 4.16 23.65
N PHE A 369 -6.41 4.82 22.91
CA PHE A 369 -4.98 4.55 22.99
C PHE A 369 -4.47 4.70 24.42
N SER A 370 -3.65 3.76 24.90
CA SER A 370 -2.88 3.96 26.12
C SER A 370 -1.52 3.31 25.99
N THR A 371 -0.48 3.98 26.47
CA THR A 371 0.88 3.45 26.51
C THR A 371 0.93 2.18 27.36
N GLY A 372 0.14 2.12 28.44
CA GLY A 372 -0.01 0.95 29.31
C GLY A 372 -0.50 -0.31 28.59
N GLN A 373 -1.29 -0.17 27.52
CA GLN A 373 -1.84 -1.30 26.75
C GLN A 373 -0.95 -1.76 25.59
N THR A 374 0.12 -1.02 25.30
CA THR A 374 1.08 -1.44 24.26
C THR A 374 1.86 -2.67 24.72
N LYS A 375 2.27 -3.49 23.76
CA LYS A 375 3.10 -4.69 23.95
C LYS A 375 4.53 -4.42 23.53
N CYS A 376 5.46 -5.13 24.15
CA CYS A 376 6.88 -5.07 23.86
C CYS A 376 7.44 -6.49 23.76
N GLY A 377 8.33 -6.73 22.79
CA GLY A 377 8.90 -8.06 22.54
C GLY A 377 9.59 -8.61 23.79
N CYS A 378 10.46 -7.81 24.43
CA CYS A 378 11.15 -8.20 25.66
C CYS A 378 10.19 -8.62 26.79
N CYS A 379 9.04 -7.93 26.95
CA CYS A 379 8.07 -8.25 28.01
C CYS A 379 7.32 -9.54 27.71
N ASP A 380 6.92 -9.74 26.45
CA ASP A 380 6.24 -10.94 26.00
C ASP A 380 7.17 -12.17 26.10
N ALA A 381 8.49 -11.98 25.98
CA ALA A 381 9.53 -12.99 26.19
C ALA A 381 9.94 -13.20 27.66
N GLY A 382 9.34 -12.46 28.61
CA GLY A 382 9.67 -12.58 30.03
C GLY A 382 11.03 -11.99 30.42
N HIS A 383 11.54 -11.03 29.66
CA HIS A 383 12.84 -10.38 29.86
C HIS A 383 14.03 -11.33 29.76
N LEU A 384 13.92 -12.36 28.93
CA LEU A 384 14.99 -13.29 28.60
C LEU A 384 15.33 -13.18 27.11
N ASP A 385 16.63 -13.21 26.80
CA ASP A 385 17.12 -13.24 25.43
C ASP A 385 16.95 -14.63 24.78
N ALA A 386 17.46 -14.79 23.56
CA ALA A 386 17.42 -16.08 22.85
C ALA A 386 18.25 -17.20 23.52
N ASN A 387 19.19 -16.85 24.40
CA ASN A 387 20.02 -17.77 25.17
C ASN A 387 19.42 -18.07 26.55
N GLY A 388 18.35 -17.37 26.94
CA GLY A 388 17.74 -17.47 28.27
C GLY A 388 18.40 -16.55 29.31
N GLU A 389 19.27 -15.63 28.89
CA GLU A 389 19.93 -14.66 29.77
C GLU A 389 19.03 -13.45 30.05
N PRO A 390 19.06 -12.87 31.27
CA PRO A 390 18.27 -11.70 31.60
C PRO A 390 18.67 -10.48 30.77
N MET A 391 17.69 -9.82 30.17
CA MET A 391 17.92 -8.68 29.29
C MET A 391 17.21 -7.40 29.76
N ALA A 392 17.67 -6.25 29.26
CA ALA A 392 17.09 -4.95 29.61
C ALA A 392 15.64 -4.80 29.10
N CYS A 393 14.78 -4.16 29.90
CA CYS A 393 13.39 -3.92 29.54
C CYS A 393 13.28 -2.72 28.57
N ASP A 394 13.12 -3.01 27.26
CA ASP A 394 12.81 -1.99 26.24
C ASP A 394 11.65 -1.09 26.65
N ARG A 395 10.61 -1.67 27.26
CA ARG A 395 9.42 -0.92 27.64
C ARG A 395 9.75 0.25 28.57
N GLU A 396 10.58 0.02 29.57
CA GLU A 396 10.98 1.08 30.50
C GLU A 396 11.77 2.17 29.79
N ILE A 397 12.74 1.78 28.95
CA ILE A 397 13.59 2.71 28.19
C ILE A 397 12.73 3.59 27.28
N LEU A 398 11.85 2.97 26.48
CA LEU A 398 11.03 3.68 25.50
C LEU A 398 9.99 4.59 26.16
N LEU A 399 9.32 4.13 27.22
CA LEU A 399 8.37 4.96 27.96
C LEU A 399 9.07 6.14 28.64
N ARG A 400 10.25 5.92 29.22
CA ARG A 400 11.03 7.00 29.82
C ARG A 400 11.47 8.04 28.78
N CYS A 401 11.84 7.61 27.58
CA CYS A 401 12.13 8.52 26.48
C CYS A 401 10.91 9.36 26.09
N ILE A 402 9.73 8.75 26.01
CA ILE A 402 8.46 9.45 25.71
C ILE A 402 8.13 10.47 26.81
N GLU A 403 8.27 10.10 28.09
CA GLU A 403 8.11 11.04 29.20
C GLU A 403 9.03 12.24 29.06
N LEU A 404 10.31 12.03 28.79
CA LEU A 404 11.27 13.13 28.63
C LEU A 404 10.94 14.05 27.44
N TRP A 405 10.34 13.51 26.38
CA TRP A 405 9.92 14.29 25.20
C TRP A 405 8.62 15.08 25.37
N TYR A 406 7.70 14.58 26.19
CA TYR A 406 6.33 15.11 26.33
C TYR A 406 6.02 15.64 27.73
N GLY A 407 6.96 15.56 28.67
CA GLY A 407 6.78 15.86 30.10
C GLY A 407 6.30 14.64 30.88
N ASP A 408 5.26 13.97 30.40
CA ASP A 408 4.68 12.78 31.00
C ASP A 408 3.94 11.91 29.96
N LEU A 409 3.64 10.66 30.31
CA LEU A 409 2.95 9.72 29.41
C LEU A 409 1.51 10.14 29.09
N SER A 410 0.80 10.78 30.03
CA SER A 410 -0.58 11.21 29.84
C SER A 410 -0.67 12.34 28.82
N SER A 411 0.27 13.29 28.86
CA SER A 411 0.42 14.37 27.87
C SER A 411 0.66 13.82 26.47
N PHE A 412 1.50 12.78 26.34
CA PHE A 412 1.67 12.07 25.06
C PHE A 412 0.38 11.37 24.61
N GLU A 413 -0.31 10.64 25.50
CA GLU A 413 -1.58 9.99 25.16
C GLU A 413 -2.65 10.99 24.71
N VAL A 414 -2.78 12.13 25.40
CA VAL A 414 -3.69 13.23 25.01
C VAL A 414 -3.31 13.76 23.63
N HIS A 415 -2.01 13.90 23.35
CA HIS A 415 -1.54 14.31 22.04
C HIS A 415 -1.91 13.31 20.92
N VAL A 416 -1.77 12.00 21.18
CA VAL A 416 -2.15 10.93 20.24
C VAL A 416 -3.66 10.89 20.03
N LYS A 417 -4.44 10.88 21.11
CA LYS A 417 -5.92 10.86 21.11
C LYS A 417 -6.54 12.07 20.42
N GLY A 418 -5.89 13.23 20.52
CA GLY A 418 -6.33 14.49 19.93
C GLY A 418 -5.70 14.76 18.57
N ASN A 419 -4.47 15.30 18.58
CA ASN A 419 -3.82 15.87 17.39
C ASN A 419 -3.47 14.82 16.33
N VAL A 420 -2.87 13.70 16.75
CA VAL A 420 -2.48 12.63 15.80
C VAL A 420 -3.72 12.01 15.20
N ARG A 421 -4.70 11.64 16.04
CA ARG A 421 -5.99 11.12 15.58
C ARG A 421 -6.64 12.05 14.57
N ALA A 422 -6.74 13.34 14.86
CA ALA A 422 -7.32 14.31 13.93
C ALA A 422 -6.56 14.36 12.60
N ALA A 423 -5.23 14.44 12.63
CA ALA A 423 -4.41 14.50 11.41
C ALA A 423 -4.51 13.22 10.56
N LEU A 424 -4.43 12.04 11.18
CA LEU A 424 -4.54 10.77 10.48
C LEU A 424 -5.94 10.57 9.90
N LEU A 425 -6.99 10.89 10.65
CA LEU A 425 -8.35 10.83 10.15
C LEU A 425 -8.57 11.83 9.03
N GLU A 426 -8.11 13.07 9.14
CA GLU A 426 -8.20 14.06 8.05
C GLU A 426 -7.63 13.51 6.75
N GLN A 427 -6.46 12.86 6.79
CA GLN A 427 -5.85 12.31 5.59
C GLN A 427 -6.55 11.06 5.03
N LEU A 428 -7.03 10.18 5.90
CA LEU A 428 -7.74 8.96 5.50
C LEU A 428 -9.17 9.25 5.02
N THR A 429 -9.74 10.34 5.51
CA THR A 429 -11.10 10.77 5.20
C THR A 429 -11.12 11.81 4.07
N SER A 430 -9.97 12.37 3.71
CA SER A 430 -9.85 13.35 2.63
C SER A 430 -10.35 12.76 1.31
N PRO A 431 -11.45 13.29 0.75
CA PRO A 431 -12.00 12.79 -0.51
C PRO A 431 -11.00 12.98 -1.64
N LEU A 432 -10.20 14.05 -1.61
CA LEU A 432 -9.16 14.32 -2.61
C LEU A 432 -8.09 13.23 -2.62
N PHE A 433 -7.67 12.77 -1.45
CA PHE A 433 -6.67 11.70 -1.36
C PHE A 433 -7.19 10.42 -2.01
N LEU A 434 -8.36 9.94 -1.57
CA LEU A 434 -8.94 8.70 -2.09
C LEU A 434 -9.30 8.82 -3.58
N TYR A 435 -9.80 9.97 -4.01
CA TYR A 435 -10.17 10.25 -5.41
C TYR A 435 -9.02 9.98 -6.37
N TRP A 436 -7.82 10.50 -6.12
CA TRP A 436 -6.69 10.28 -7.03
C TRP A 436 -6.26 8.81 -7.13
N HIS A 437 -6.42 8.04 -6.05
CA HIS A 437 -6.16 6.60 -6.06
C HIS A 437 -7.19 5.85 -6.89
N VAL A 438 -8.46 6.23 -6.76
CA VAL A 438 -9.55 5.70 -7.56
C VAL A 438 -9.39 6.05 -9.04
N VAL A 439 -9.00 7.29 -9.37
CA VAL A 439 -8.68 7.71 -10.75
C VAL A 439 -7.57 6.84 -11.32
N GLY A 440 -6.49 6.60 -10.57
CA GLY A 440 -5.41 5.70 -11.00
C GLY A 440 -5.91 4.28 -11.26
N ALA A 441 -6.71 3.73 -10.34
CA ALA A 441 -7.31 2.39 -10.48
C ALA A 441 -8.32 2.31 -11.64
N ALA A 442 -9.00 3.41 -11.97
CA ALA A 442 -9.99 3.50 -13.05
C ALA A 442 -9.41 3.83 -14.43
N SER A 443 -8.08 3.97 -14.55
CA SER A 443 -7.40 4.25 -15.83
C SER A 443 -7.75 3.31 -17.01
N PRO A 444 -8.09 2.01 -16.83
CA PRO A 444 -8.52 1.16 -17.93
C PRO A 444 -9.74 1.69 -18.70
N VAL A 445 -10.59 2.48 -18.04
CA VAL A 445 -11.74 3.12 -18.68
C VAL A 445 -11.26 4.02 -19.80
N MET A 446 -10.29 4.91 -19.55
CA MET A 446 -9.74 5.77 -20.59
C MET A 446 -9.08 4.97 -21.71
N TRP A 447 -8.34 3.91 -21.37
CA TRP A 447 -7.68 3.05 -22.36
C TRP A 447 -8.69 2.41 -23.31
N PHE A 448 -9.84 1.97 -22.80
CA PHE A 448 -10.93 1.43 -23.60
C PHE A 448 -11.46 2.44 -24.63
N PHE A 449 -11.65 3.71 -24.23
CA PHE A 449 -12.10 4.77 -25.14
C PHE A 449 -11.06 5.14 -26.22
N LEU A 450 -9.76 4.91 -25.96
CA LEU A 450 -8.71 5.19 -26.94
C LEU A 450 -8.65 4.20 -28.11
N GLY A 451 -9.15 2.97 -27.94
CA GLY A 451 -9.05 1.92 -28.97
C GLY A 451 -10.14 1.96 -30.04
N ASN A 452 -10.88 3.06 -30.13
CA ASN A 452 -11.96 3.20 -31.09
C ASN A 452 -11.41 3.29 -32.53
N PRO A 453 -11.90 2.45 -33.45
CA PRO A 453 -11.32 2.24 -34.77
C PRO A 453 -11.69 3.33 -35.78
N TRP A 454 -12.38 4.40 -35.37
CA TRP A 454 -12.73 5.47 -36.30
C TRP A 454 -11.52 6.38 -36.57
N TRP A 455 -10.55 6.41 -35.66
CA TRP A 455 -9.31 7.19 -35.76
C TRP A 455 -8.58 7.12 -37.14
N PRO A 456 -8.51 5.97 -37.84
CA PRO A 456 -7.83 5.85 -39.13
C PRO A 456 -8.69 6.28 -40.32
N LEU A 457 -10.02 6.05 -40.29
CA LEU A 457 -10.94 6.50 -41.35
C LEU A 457 -11.03 8.03 -41.39
N LEU A 458 -10.82 8.65 -40.23
CA LEU A 458 -10.89 10.08 -39.95
C LEU A 458 -9.74 10.89 -40.56
N THR A 459 -8.53 10.32 -40.63
CA THR A 459 -7.38 11.01 -41.24
C THR A 459 -7.46 11.13 -42.77
N LEU A 460 -8.32 10.35 -43.42
CA LEU A 460 -8.39 10.28 -44.88
C LEU A 460 -9.49 11.17 -45.48
N THR A 461 -10.57 11.46 -44.75
CA THR A 461 -11.75 12.14 -45.32
C THR A 461 -11.83 13.63 -45.03
N GLY A 462 -11.07 14.16 -44.06
CA GLY A 462 -10.96 15.61 -43.80
C GLY A 462 -12.25 16.32 -43.36
N SER A 463 -13.35 15.59 -43.09
CA SER A 463 -14.62 16.20 -42.68
C SER A 463 -14.57 16.76 -41.25
N THR A 464 -15.27 17.86 -41.02
CA THR A 464 -15.38 18.52 -39.71
C THR A 464 -16.25 17.73 -38.72
N GLU A 465 -17.29 17.04 -39.18
CA GLU A 465 -18.17 16.19 -38.36
C GLU A 465 -17.42 15.08 -37.63
N HIS A 466 -16.35 14.66 -38.29
CA HIS A 466 -15.45 13.60 -37.94
C HIS A 466 -14.54 13.99 -36.78
N VAL A 467 -13.95 15.20 -36.83
CA VAL A 467 -13.19 15.78 -35.71
C VAL A 467 -14.07 15.95 -34.47
N LEU A 468 -15.31 16.44 -34.64
CA LEU A 468 -16.26 16.56 -33.53
C LEU A 468 -16.58 15.21 -32.89
N SER A 469 -16.71 14.15 -33.70
CA SER A 469 -16.95 12.79 -33.18
C SER A 469 -15.80 12.26 -32.34
N ILE A 470 -14.55 12.52 -32.75
CA ILE A 470 -13.36 12.19 -31.96
C ILE A 470 -13.38 12.91 -30.62
N LEU A 471 -13.59 14.23 -30.67
CA LEU A 471 -13.61 15.06 -29.48
C LEU A 471 -14.69 14.60 -28.51
N ASN A 472 -15.88 14.26 -29.02
CA ASN A 472 -16.96 13.68 -28.23
C ASN A 472 -16.55 12.38 -27.53
N LEU A 473 -15.85 11.48 -28.23
CA LEU A 473 -15.40 10.22 -27.65
C LEU A 473 -14.33 10.44 -26.57
N LEU A 474 -13.34 11.30 -26.84
CA LEU A 474 -12.28 11.63 -25.89
C LEU A 474 -12.86 12.32 -24.63
N VAL A 475 -13.75 13.29 -24.83
CA VAL A 475 -14.46 13.96 -23.72
C VAL A 475 -15.33 12.96 -22.96
N GLY A 476 -16.00 12.05 -23.65
CA GLY A 476 -16.77 10.96 -23.03
C GLY A 476 -15.89 10.04 -22.18
N GLY A 477 -14.75 9.60 -22.71
CA GLY A 477 -13.77 8.78 -21.99
C GLY A 477 -13.19 9.48 -20.77
N LEU A 478 -12.81 10.75 -20.90
CA LEU A 478 -12.35 11.58 -19.78
C LEU A 478 -13.44 11.78 -18.74
N THR A 479 -14.68 12.01 -19.17
CA THR A 479 -15.85 12.14 -18.28
C THR A 479 -16.08 10.86 -17.48
N MET A 480 -16.04 9.70 -18.15
CA MET A 480 -16.20 8.42 -17.48
C MET A 480 -15.05 8.13 -16.52
N TRP A 481 -13.80 8.38 -16.93
CA TRP A 481 -12.61 8.08 -16.15
C TRP A 481 -12.41 9.03 -14.96
N LEU A 482 -12.53 10.34 -15.16
CA LEU A 482 -12.22 11.35 -14.14
C LEU A 482 -13.42 11.72 -13.28
N ALA A 483 -14.66 11.56 -13.77
CA ALA A 483 -15.85 11.93 -13.02
C ALA A 483 -16.74 10.74 -12.67
N ALA A 484 -17.36 10.09 -13.65
CA ALA A 484 -18.45 9.14 -13.39
C ALA A 484 -18.02 7.91 -12.61
N ILE A 485 -16.93 7.23 -13.02
CA ILE A 485 -16.46 6.02 -12.33
C ILE A 485 -15.91 6.34 -10.93
N PRO A 486 -15.07 7.37 -10.72
CA PRO A 486 -14.68 7.77 -9.37
C PRO A 486 -15.86 8.14 -8.48
N ALA A 487 -16.86 8.87 -9.00
CA ALA A 487 -18.07 9.21 -8.26
C ALA A 487 -18.83 7.95 -7.81
N LEU A 488 -19.00 6.99 -8.73
CA LEU A 488 -19.65 5.72 -8.45
C LEU A 488 -18.91 4.92 -7.37
N VAL A 489 -17.58 4.81 -7.49
CA VAL A 489 -16.76 4.10 -6.49
C VAL A 489 -16.84 4.77 -5.12
N LEU A 490 -16.77 6.10 -5.06
CA LEU A 490 -16.91 6.84 -3.80
C LEU A 490 -18.30 6.66 -3.19
N LEU A 491 -19.37 6.66 -4.00
CA LEU A 491 -20.73 6.37 -3.55
C LEU A 491 -20.85 4.93 -3.01
N SER A 492 -20.29 3.95 -3.72
CA SER A 492 -20.25 2.56 -3.27
C SER A 492 -19.44 2.41 -1.97
N LEU A 493 -18.32 3.12 -1.81
CA LEU A 493 -17.55 3.13 -0.56
C LEU A 493 -18.29 3.82 0.58
N MET A 494 -19.09 4.86 0.31
CA MET A 494 -19.97 5.47 1.30
C MET A 494 -21.03 4.47 1.77
N LEU A 495 -21.69 3.77 0.84
CA LEU A 495 -22.68 2.76 1.20
C LEU A 495 -22.04 1.56 1.91
N ALA A 496 -20.85 1.14 1.48
CA ALA A 496 -20.04 0.13 2.17
C ALA A 496 -19.70 0.58 3.60
N TYR A 497 -19.38 1.86 3.81
CA TYR A 497 -19.17 2.42 5.14
C TYR A 497 -20.45 2.40 5.98
N LEU A 498 -21.61 2.76 5.43
CA LEU A 498 -22.89 2.68 6.16
C LEU A 498 -23.23 1.22 6.54
N LEU A 499 -22.90 0.26 5.68
CA LEU A 499 -23.14 -1.16 5.87
C LEU A 499 -21.94 -1.92 6.46
N ARG A 500 -20.93 -1.22 7.01
CA ARG A 500 -19.64 -1.83 7.39
C ARG A 500 -19.70 -2.80 8.55
N ARG A 501 -20.68 -2.63 9.47
CA ARG A 501 -20.82 -3.42 10.69
C ARG A 501 -20.76 -4.91 10.35
N GLN A 502 -19.83 -5.61 10.99
CA GLN A 502 -19.68 -7.06 10.80
C GLN A 502 -20.92 -7.76 11.35
N ARG A 503 -21.48 -8.67 10.56
CA ARG A 503 -22.60 -9.51 10.96
C ARG A 503 -22.07 -10.83 11.50
N SER A 504 -22.78 -11.42 12.47
CA SER A 504 -22.42 -12.72 13.04
C SER A 504 -22.45 -13.84 12.00
N TYR A 505 -23.39 -13.77 11.04
CA TYR A 505 -23.50 -14.75 9.96
C TYR A 505 -22.90 -14.23 8.66
N PHE A 506 -22.07 -15.06 8.02
CA PHE A 506 -21.42 -14.77 6.74
C PHE A 506 -22.43 -14.41 5.64
N ALA A 507 -23.56 -15.11 5.56
CA ALA A 507 -24.60 -14.85 4.57
C ALA A 507 -25.16 -13.42 4.64
N PHE A 508 -25.38 -12.87 5.84
CA PHE A 508 -25.83 -11.48 5.99
C PHE A 508 -24.74 -10.48 5.61
N ASP A 509 -23.47 -10.82 5.80
CA ASP A 509 -22.36 -9.99 5.37
C ASP A 509 -22.25 -9.94 3.83
N ILE A 510 -22.46 -11.08 3.17
CA ILE A 510 -22.58 -11.15 1.71
C ILE A 510 -23.79 -10.36 1.22
N LEU A 511 -24.96 -10.50 1.86
CA LEU A 511 -26.16 -9.73 1.51
C LEU A 511 -25.92 -8.22 1.61
N CYS A 512 -25.22 -7.75 2.65
CA CYS A 512 -24.84 -6.34 2.77
C CYS A 512 -23.94 -5.89 1.62
N SER A 513 -23.01 -6.74 1.18
CA SER A 513 -22.14 -6.44 0.04
C SER A 513 -22.92 -6.44 -1.28
N MET A 514 -23.87 -7.36 -1.44
CA MET A 514 -24.80 -7.39 -2.58
C MET A 514 -25.65 -6.11 -2.66
N MET A 515 -26.15 -5.59 -1.53
CA MET A 515 -26.89 -4.32 -1.51
C MET A 515 -26.04 -3.15 -2.02
N VAL A 516 -24.75 -3.10 -1.67
CA VAL A 516 -23.83 -2.07 -2.21
C VAL A 516 -23.70 -2.20 -3.73
N VAL A 517 -23.53 -3.43 -4.23
CA VAL A 517 -23.41 -3.70 -5.66
C VAL A 517 -24.69 -3.34 -6.42
N LEU A 518 -25.87 -3.72 -5.90
CA LEU A 518 -27.15 -3.41 -6.53
C LEU A 518 -27.42 -1.90 -6.58
N ALA A 519 -27.14 -1.19 -5.49
CA ALA A 519 -27.31 0.27 -5.46
C ALA A 519 -26.33 0.98 -6.40
N GLY A 520 -25.05 0.59 -6.38
CA GLY A 520 -24.05 1.11 -7.30
C GLY A 520 -24.40 0.80 -8.76
N GLY A 521 -24.80 -0.44 -9.04
CA GLY A 521 -25.23 -0.88 -10.36
C GLY A 521 -26.44 -0.10 -10.88
N PHE A 522 -27.43 0.18 -10.04
CA PHE A 522 -28.57 1.02 -10.40
C PHE A 522 -28.15 2.43 -10.82
N VAL A 523 -27.27 3.07 -10.04
CA VAL A 523 -26.73 4.40 -10.37
C VAL A 523 -25.91 4.36 -11.66
N ALA A 524 -25.07 3.35 -11.84
CA ALA A 524 -24.28 3.17 -13.05
C ALA A 524 -25.17 3.02 -14.29
N LEU A 525 -26.22 2.19 -14.21
CA LEU A 525 -27.19 2.00 -15.29
C LEU A 525 -27.93 3.29 -15.62
N ALA A 526 -28.34 4.06 -14.61
CA ALA A 526 -28.97 5.37 -14.80
C ALA A 526 -28.02 6.36 -15.49
N SER A 527 -26.75 6.42 -15.09
CA SER A 527 -25.73 7.26 -15.73
C SER A 527 -25.46 6.86 -17.18
N ILE A 528 -25.41 5.56 -17.47
CA ILE A 528 -25.23 5.04 -18.84
C ILE A 528 -26.46 5.38 -19.69
N ALA A 529 -27.68 5.12 -19.20
CA ALA A 529 -28.92 5.44 -19.90
C ALA A 529 -29.04 6.94 -20.19
N GLY A 530 -28.73 7.79 -19.21
CA GLY A 530 -28.66 9.23 -19.39
C GLY A 530 -27.62 9.63 -20.44
N GLY A 531 -26.44 9.00 -20.42
CA GLY A 531 -25.41 9.19 -21.44
C GLY A 531 -25.88 8.90 -22.86
N PHE A 532 -26.62 7.80 -23.07
CA PHE A 532 -27.21 7.48 -24.36
C PHE A 532 -28.25 8.52 -24.80
N VAL A 533 -29.13 8.96 -23.90
CA VAL A 533 -30.12 10.01 -24.19
C VAL A 533 -29.44 11.34 -24.53
N PHE A 534 -28.35 11.68 -23.84
CA PHE A 534 -27.63 12.93 -24.10
C PHE A 534 -26.79 12.87 -25.38
N GLN A 535 -26.24 11.72 -25.74
CA GLN A 535 -25.53 11.55 -27.02
C GLN A 535 -26.43 11.80 -28.23
N THR A 536 -27.72 11.45 -28.16
CA THR A 536 -28.66 11.77 -29.25
C THR A 536 -29.02 13.25 -29.33
N MET A 537 -28.75 14.03 -28.27
CA MET A 537 -29.05 15.47 -28.19
C MET A 537 -27.86 16.40 -28.50
N GLY A 538 -26.66 15.85 -28.73
CA GLY A 538 -25.47 16.61 -29.17
C GLY A 538 -24.53 17.12 -28.05
N LEU A 539 -23.53 17.92 -28.43
CA LEU A 539 -22.40 18.35 -27.57
C LEU A 539 -22.81 19.04 -26.25
N GLY A 540 -23.84 19.90 -26.27
CA GLY A 540 -24.30 20.60 -25.07
C GLY A 540 -24.78 19.65 -23.97
N ALA A 541 -25.31 18.50 -24.36
CA ALA A 541 -25.81 17.48 -23.46
C ALA A 541 -24.70 16.70 -22.74
N LEU A 542 -23.53 16.52 -23.37
CA LEU A 542 -22.36 15.93 -22.72
C LEU A 542 -21.81 16.83 -21.60
N ALA A 543 -21.77 18.14 -21.81
CA ALA A 543 -21.36 19.10 -20.78
C ALA A 543 -22.30 19.06 -19.56
N VAL A 544 -23.61 18.94 -19.81
CA VAL A 544 -24.62 18.76 -18.75
C VAL A 544 -24.41 17.44 -18.02
N ASN A 545 -24.18 16.34 -18.74
CA ASN A 545 -23.91 15.04 -18.12
C ASN A 545 -22.63 15.05 -17.26
N PHE A 546 -21.56 15.67 -17.74
CA PHE A 546 -20.34 15.88 -16.97
C PHE A 546 -20.62 16.69 -15.70
N ALA A 547 -21.32 17.82 -15.83
CA ALA A 547 -21.70 18.65 -14.70
C ALA A 547 -22.57 17.89 -13.68
N CYS A 548 -23.54 17.10 -14.13
CA CYS A 548 -24.37 16.26 -13.27
C CYS A 548 -23.55 15.22 -12.52
N ASN A 549 -22.68 14.46 -13.20
CA ASN A 549 -21.84 13.46 -12.53
C ASN A 549 -20.85 14.11 -11.57
N LEU A 550 -20.28 15.27 -11.93
CA LEU A 550 -19.41 16.03 -11.06
C LEU A 550 -20.17 16.53 -9.83
N CYS A 551 -21.39 17.06 -10.00
CA CYS A 551 -22.26 17.47 -8.89
C CYS A 551 -22.59 16.28 -7.97
N VAL A 552 -22.89 15.10 -8.53
CA VAL A 552 -23.11 13.87 -7.75
C VAL A 552 -21.83 13.49 -7.01
N ALA A 553 -20.67 13.53 -7.65
CA ALA A 553 -19.38 13.23 -7.02
C ALA A 553 -19.10 14.17 -5.84
N LEU A 554 -19.28 15.48 -6.04
CA LEU A 554 -19.08 16.51 -5.03
C LEU A 554 -20.11 16.38 -3.91
N ALA A 555 -21.37 16.12 -4.21
CA ALA A 555 -22.42 15.89 -3.23
C ALA A 555 -22.14 14.62 -2.41
N CYS A 556 -21.72 13.51 -3.04
CA CYS A 556 -21.32 12.30 -2.35
C CYS A 556 -20.11 12.54 -1.45
N GLY A 557 -19.10 13.29 -1.92
CA GLY A 557 -17.95 13.68 -1.11
C GLY A 557 -18.35 14.53 0.10
N PHE A 558 -19.26 15.47 -0.09
CA PHE A 558 -19.79 16.32 0.98
C PHE A 558 -20.61 15.51 2.00
N LEU A 559 -21.51 14.64 1.54
CA LEU A 559 -22.31 13.76 2.38
C LEU A 559 -21.44 12.76 3.15
N PHE A 560 -20.40 12.21 2.51
CA PHE A 560 -19.44 11.33 3.16
C PHE A 560 -18.69 12.05 4.28
N SER A 561 -18.21 13.28 4.02
CA SER A 561 -17.60 14.14 5.04
C SER A 561 -18.58 14.45 6.19
N LYS A 562 -19.84 14.78 5.89
CA LYS A 562 -20.84 15.14 6.90
C LYS A 562 -21.29 13.95 7.75
N SER A 563 -21.62 12.83 7.12
CA SER A 563 -21.98 11.58 7.81
C SER A 563 -20.87 11.15 8.78
N ARG A 564 -19.61 11.34 8.39
CA ARG A 564 -18.46 11.11 9.27
C ARG A 564 -18.32 12.11 10.40
N ARG A 565 -18.51 13.41 10.17
CA ARG A 565 -18.51 14.38 11.28
C ARG A 565 -19.58 14.06 12.32
N CYS A 566 -20.76 13.59 11.89
CA CYS A 566 -21.77 13.10 12.80
C CYS A 566 -21.33 11.82 13.53
N ALA A 567 -20.69 10.87 12.84
CA ALA A 567 -20.14 9.66 13.47
C ALA A 567 -18.89 9.91 14.35
N LEU A 568 -18.25 11.08 14.22
CA LEU A 568 -17.12 11.53 15.05
C LEU A 568 -17.59 12.36 16.26
N ALA A 569 -18.78 12.95 16.18
CA ALA A 569 -19.40 13.73 17.26
C ALA A 569 -20.20 12.87 18.26
N ILE A 570 -20.52 11.63 17.87
CA ILE A 570 -21.02 10.54 18.72
C ILE A 570 -19.81 9.75 19.20
#